data_AF-A0A0F9KVA6-F1
#
_entry.id   AF-A0A0F9KVA6-F1
#
_cell.length_a   1.000
_cell.length_b   1.000
_cell.length_c   1.000
_cell.angle_alpha   90.00
_cell.angle_beta   90.00
_cell.angle_gamma   90.00
#
_symmetry.space_group_name_H-M   'P 1'
#
loop_
_entity.id
_entity.type
_entity.pdbx_description
1 polymer ?
#
loop_
_entity_poly.entity_id
_entity_poly.type
_entity_poly.pdbx_seq_one_letter_code
_entity_poly.pdbx_strand_id
1 'polypeptide(L)'
;MVSQIKLLKENCPFCGKELESKFAKCFNIYCQGSKFNIGNLVLYRLNKNLGLGRIIKLIEIPTSKSLDDEDTQLFTKYKVLFNNTIIKIIPPIDLVHFVFNVNEKVVSKHGTGIINSNDFVIKDGIISYELLKENGKKIQIYENEIYAKYILPIETLISEHKLDPPQNFLIKYWANLFYSYFTSYRIKCITNSRLTLMQHQINVTHRLTEEYFPRIILADEVGLAPYKKISV
;
A
#
# COMPACT_ATOMS: atom_id res chain seq x y z
N MET A 1 19.19 9.26 -28.90
CA MET A 1 18.76 10.45 -28.13
C MET A 1 17.90 9.97 -26.97
N VAL A 2 18.50 9.87 -25.78
CA VAL A 2 17.78 9.52 -24.55
C VAL A 2 16.98 10.74 -24.15
N SER A 3 15.66 10.70 -24.34
CA SER A 3 14.76 11.75 -23.89
C SER A 3 14.88 11.85 -22.37
N GLN A 4 15.46 12.96 -21.91
CA GLN A 4 15.46 13.33 -20.50
C GLN A 4 13.99 13.46 -20.07
N ILE A 5 13.48 12.44 -19.39
CA ILE A 5 12.20 12.51 -18.68
C ILE A 5 12.42 13.58 -17.61
N LYS A 6 11.95 14.80 -17.87
CA LYS A 6 11.79 15.83 -16.84
C LYS A 6 10.93 15.21 -15.75
N LEU A 7 11.57 14.76 -14.67
CA LEU A 7 10.88 14.42 -13.44
C LEU A 7 10.14 15.68 -13.02
N LEU A 8 8.82 15.69 -13.20
CA LEU A 8 7.93 16.68 -12.64
C LEU A 8 8.15 16.61 -11.13
N LYS A 9 8.97 17.52 -10.59
CA LYS A 9 9.13 17.70 -9.16
C LYS A 9 7.76 18.04 -8.60
N GLU A 10 7.23 17.17 -7.77
CA GLU A 10 5.92 17.36 -7.14
C GLU A 10 6.17 17.76 -5.70
N ASN A 11 5.49 18.80 -5.22
CA ASN A 11 5.63 19.21 -3.82
C ASN A 11 4.69 18.37 -2.96
N CYS A 12 5.14 18.05 -1.76
CA CYS A 12 4.28 17.38 -0.81
C CYS A 12 3.09 18.28 -0.49
N PRO A 13 1.85 17.80 -0.68
CA PRO A 13 0.64 18.59 -0.45
C PRO A 13 0.56 19.15 0.98
N PHE A 14 1.10 18.41 1.95
CA PHE A 14 1.06 18.79 3.37
C PHE A 14 2.19 19.73 3.82
N CYS A 15 3.40 19.50 3.33
CA CYS A 15 4.64 20.04 3.92
C CYS A 15 5.37 21.00 2.96
N GLY A 16 4.93 21.10 1.70
CA GLY A 16 5.54 21.92 0.66
C GLY A 16 6.93 21.45 0.20
N LYS A 17 7.54 20.44 0.84
CA LYS A 17 8.85 19.92 0.44
C LYS A 17 8.79 19.24 -0.92
N GLU A 18 9.87 19.37 -1.69
CA GLU A 18 10.03 18.66 -2.96
C GLU A 18 9.99 17.14 -2.73
N LEU A 19 9.18 16.46 -3.54
CA LEU A 19 9.12 15.01 -3.65
C LEU A 19 9.62 14.61 -5.04
N GLU A 20 10.26 13.45 -5.10
CA GLU A 20 10.69 12.84 -6.36
C GLU A 20 9.50 12.40 -7.23
N SER A 21 8.35 12.10 -6.60
CA SER A 21 7.09 11.77 -7.28
C SER A 21 5.90 11.83 -6.32
N LYS A 22 4.67 11.84 -6.87
CA LYS A 22 3.38 11.65 -6.18
C LYS A 22 3.30 10.40 -5.30
N PHE A 23 4.15 9.40 -5.54
CA PHE A 23 4.21 8.16 -4.78
C PHE A 23 5.32 8.20 -3.72
N ALA A 24 6.15 9.24 -3.69
CA ALA A 24 7.19 9.39 -2.69
C ALA A 24 6.61 9.93 -1.38
N LYS A 25 7.15 9.45 -0.26
CA LYS A 25 6.72 9.87 1.08
C LYS A 25 7.43 11.18 1.47
N CYS A 26 6.72 12.14 2.08
CA CYS A 26 7.37 13.26 2.76
C CYS A 26 8.06 12.74 4.04
N PHE A 27 9.39 12.87 4.11
CA PHE A 27 10.20 12.51 5.28
C PHE A 27 10.27 13.61 6.34
N ASN A 28 9.45 14.67 6.22
CA ASN A 28 9.37 15.70 7.25
C ASN A 28 8.63 15.16 8.48
N ILE A 29 9.27 15.19 9.64
CA ILE A 29 8.72 14.68 10.90
C ILE A 29 7.46 15.46 11.32
N TYR A 30 7.40 16.76 11.00
CA TYR A 30 6.26 17.62 11.31
C TYR A 30 5.13 17.56 10.28
N CYS A 31 5.28 16.78 9.21
CA CYS A 31 4.28 16.67 8.16
C CYS A 31 3.11 15.80 8.64
N GLN A 32 1.91 16.37 8.65
CA GLN A 32 0.69 15.60 8.98
C GLN A 32 0.36 14.51 7.96
N GLY A 33 0.97 14.53 6.76
CA GLY A 33 0.84 13.49 5.75
C GLY A 33 1.39 12.11 6.13
N SER A 34 2.02 11.95 7.30
CA SER A 34 2.38 10.64 7.84
C SER A 34 1.28 10.00 8.71
N LYS A 35 0.24 10.76 9.07
CA LYS A 35 -0.89 10.30 9.87
C LYS A 35 -1.99 9.79 8.94
N PHE A 36 -2.59 8.64 9.25
CA PHE A 36 -3.64 8.02 8.46
C PHE A 36 -4.78 7.57 9.37
N ASN A 37 -6.02 7.87 8.97
CA ASN A 37 -7.22 7.44 9.67
C ASN A 37 -8.07 6.50 8.80
N ILE A 38 -9.08 5.91 9.44
CA ILE A 38 -10.09 5.12 8.74
C ILE A 38 -10.88 6.04 7.81
N GLY A 39 -11.04 5.61 6.56
CA GLY A 39 -11.75 6.35 5.52
C GLY A 39 -10.87 7.15 4.56
N ASN A 40 -9.60 7.39 4.92
CA ASN A 40 -8.64 8.08 4.05
C ASN A 40 -8.42 7.34 2.73
N LEU A 41 -8.24 8.12 1.67
CA LEU A 41 -7.87 7.69 0.33
C LEU A 41 -6.35 7.70 0.21
N VAL A 42 -5.81 6.57 -0.22
CA VAL A 42 -4.37 6.32 -0.23
C VAL A 42 -3.92 5.66 -1.52
N LEU A 43 -2.67 5.93 -1.88
CA LEU A 43 -1.93 5.24 -2.91
C LEU A 43 -0.90 4.32 -2.25
N TYR A 44 -0.66 3.19 -2.89
CA TYR A 44 0.41 2.29 -2.48
C TYR A 44 1.71 2.63 -3.21
N ARG A 45 2.72 3.04 -2.44
CA ARG A 45 4.00 3.52 -2.95
C ARG A 45 4.70 2.52 -3.86
N LEU A 46 4.68 1.23 -3.49
CA LEU A 46 5.46 0.18 -4.15
C LEU A 46 4.78 -0.39 -5.41
N ASN A 47 3.49 -0.14 -5.63
CA ASN A 47 2.80 -0.61 -6.83
C ASN A 47 1.70 0.37 -7.27
N LYS A 48 2.03 1.15 -8.31
CA LYS A 48 1.16 2.17 -8.91
C LYS A 48 -0.09 1.58 -9.57
N ASN A 49 -0.05 0.32 -10.00
CA ASN A 49 -1.12 -0.31 -10.78
C ASN A 49 -2.33 -0.73 -9.93
N LEU A 50 -2.21 -0.72 -8.60
CA LEU A 50 -3.33 -1.01 -7.70
C LEU A 50 -4.39 0.11 -7.69
N GLY A 51 -4.00 1.33 -8.10
CA GLY A 51 -4.87 2.49 -8.13
C GLY A 51 -5.18 3.04 -6.74
N LEU A 52 -6.36 3.66 -6.63
CA LEU A 52 -6.87 4.26 -5.40
C LEU A 52 -7.26 3.18 -4.39
N GLY A 53 -6.81 3.36 -3.16
CA GLY A 53 -7.17 2.55 -2.00
C GLY A 53 -7.87 3.36 -0.94
N ARG A 54 -8.70 2.69 -0.14
CA ARG A 54 -9.36 3.25 1.04
C ARG A 54 -9.00 2.45 2.28
N ILE A 55 -8.64 3.14 3.35
CA ILE A 55 -8.37 2.51 4.64
C ILE A 55 -9.69 2.09 5.28
N ILE A 56 -9.87 0.78 5.50
CA ILE A 56 -11.06 0.22 6.15
C ILE A 56 -10.84 0.03 7.64
N LYS A 57 -9.65 -0.47 8.01
CA LYS A 57 -9.39 -0.90 9.39
C LYS A 57 -7.94 -0.63 9.79
N LEU A 58 -7.77 -0.20 11.03
CA LEU A 58 -6.49 -0.12 11.72
C LEU A 58 -6.24 -1.45 12.46
N ILE A 59 -5.04 -2.01 12.29
CA ILE A 59 -4.60 -3.25 12.93
C ILE A 59 -3.39 -2.90 13.78
N GLU A 60 -3.55 -2.93 15.10
CA GLU A 60 -2.45 -2.83 16.06
C GLU A 60 -1.93 -4.23 16.37
N ILE A 61 -0.62 -4.41 16.27
CA ILE A 61 0.07 -5.66 16.55
C ILE A 61 1.06 -5.38 17.67
N PRO A 62 0.93 -6.03 18.84
CA PRO A 62 1.91 -5.88 19.90
C PRO A 62 3.26 -6.46 19.48
N THR A 63 4.33 -5.77 19.84
CA THR A 63 5.70 -6.20 19.54
C THR A 63 6.23 -7.22 20.54
N SER A 64 5.73 -7.18 21.77
CA SER A 64 6.09 -8.09 22.85
C SER A 64 5.21 -9.33 22.87
N LYS A 65 5.81 -10.44 23.32
CA LYS A 65 5.14 -11.70 23.70
C LYS A 65 5.37 -12.01 25.19
N SER A 66 5.79 -11.02 25.98
CA SER A 66 6.03 -11.21 27.41
C SER A 66 4.69 -11.44 28.13
N LEU A 67 4.71 -12.35 29.10
CA LEU A 67 3.59 -12.66 30.01
C LEU A 67 3.31 -11.56 31.04
N ASP A 68 3.99 -10.41 30.93
CA ASP A 68 3.86 -9.28 31.85
C ASP A 68 2.97 -8.20 31.22
N ASP A 69 2.01 -7.72 32.01
CA ASP A 69 0.68 -7.20 31.62
C ASP A 69 0.61 -5.90 30.77
N GLU A 70 1.69 -5.32 30.25
CA GLU A 70 1.56 -4.13 29.39
C GLU A 70 2.54 -4.13 28.19
N ASP A 71 2.00 -4.29 26.99
CA ASP A 71 2.73 -4.12 25.73
C ASP A 71 3.11 -2.64 25.53
N THR A 72 4.40 -2.32 25.72
CA THR A 72 4.92 -0.94 25.61
C THR A 72 5.06 -0.42 24.18
N GLN A 73 5.02 -1.30 23.16
CA GLN A 73 5.18 -0.90 21.76
C GLN A 73 4.20 -1.66 20.84
N LEU A 74 3.41 -0.91 20.08
CA LEU A 74 2.45 -1.42 19.10
C LEU A 74 2.90 -1.06 17.67
N PHE A 75 2.93 -2.03 16.77
CA PHE A 75 3.04 -1.79 15.33
C PHE A 75 1.67 -1.60 14.71
N THR A 76 1.44 -0.42 14.14
CA THR A 76 0.21 -0.13 13.39
C THR A 76 0.35 -0.54 11.93
N LYS A 77 -0.59 -1.35 11.44
CA LYS A 77 -0.80 -1.65 10.02
C LYS A 77 -2.22 -1.25 9.61
N TYR A 78 -2.40 -0.96 8.33
CA TYR A 78 -3.70 -0.57 7.79
C TYR A 78 -4.21 -1.60 6.80
N LYS A 79 -5.47 -2.00 6.95
CA LYS A 79 -6.19 -2.78 5.96
C LYS A 79 -6.78 -1.83 4.92
N VAL A 80 -6.27 -1.91 3.69
CA VAL A 80 -6.65 -1.05 2.57
C VAL A 80 -7.40 -1.86 1.53
N LEU A 81 -8.54 -1.35 1.08
CA LEU A 81 -9.31 -1.87 -0.06
C LEU A 81 -9.08 -0.98 -1.27
N PHE A 82 -8.61 -1.58 -2.36
CA PHE A 82 -8.38 -0.89 -3.62
C PHE A 82 -9.61 -0.99 -4.53
N ASN A 83 -9.74 -0.05 -5.48
CA ASN A 83 -10.83 -0.02 -6.46
C ASN A 83 -10.97 -1.35 -7.24
N ASN A 84 -9.88 -2.09 -7.42
CA ASN A 84 -9.89 -3.39 -8.08
C ASN A 84 -10.38 -4.54 -7.17
N THR A 85 -11.06 -4.24 -6.07
CA THR A 85 -11.53 -5.16 -5.00
C THR A 85 -10.44 -5.90 -4.23
N ILE A 86 -9.17 -5.58 -4.51
CA ILE A 86 -8.01 -6.17 -3.82
C ILE A 86 -7.92 -5.57 -2.41
N ILE A 87 -7.74 -6.43 -1.42
CA ILE A 87 -7.51 -6.03 -0.02
C ILE A 87 -6.06 -6.35 0.35
N LYS A 88 -5.34 -5.39 0.94
CA LYS A 88 -3.99 -5.59 1.46
C LYS A 88 -3.82 -5.00 2.85
N ILE A 89 -2.94 -5.61 3.64
CA ILE A 89 -2.47 -5.08 4.92
C ILE A 89 -1.12 -4.42 4.67
N ILE A 90 -1.04 -3.10 4.89
CA ILE A 90 0.08 -2.27 4.47
C ILE A 90 0.57 -1.43 5.67
N PRO A 91 1.88 -1.32 5.92
CA PRO A 91 2.42 -0.43 6.94
C PRO A 91 2.34 1.05 6.48
N PRO A 92 2.26 2.02 7.42
CA PRO A 92 2.17 3.45 7.09
C PRO A 92 3.37 4.01 6.30
N ILE A 93 4.50 3.30 6.27
CA ILE A 93 5.68 3.70 5.48
C ILE A 93 5.45 3.57 3.97
N ASP A 94 4.55 2.68 3.55
CA ASP A 94 4.28 2.40 2.14
C ASP A 94 2.98 3.02 1.63
N LEU A 95 2.32 3.82 2.47
CA LEU A 95 1.11 4.56 2.13
C LEU A 95 1.43 6.02 1.87
N VAL A 96 0.73 6.59 0.90
CA VAL A 96 0.75 8.02 0.59
C VAL A 96 -0.69 8.48 0.43
N HIS A 97 -1.04 9.65 0.97
CA HIS A 97 -2.39 10.20 0.78
C HIS A 97 -2.65 10.52 -0.68
N PHE A 98 -3.86 10.23 -1.14
CA PHE A 98 -4.30 10.66 -2.44
C PHE A 98 -4.94 12.05 -2.33
N VAL A 99 -4.36 13.03 -3.01
CA VAL A 99 -4.90 14.39 -3.09
C VAL A 99 -5.48 14.60 -4.47
N PHE A 100 -6.74 14.99 -4.51
CA PHE A 100 -7.42 15.36 -5.75
C PHE A 100 -6.87 16.68 -6.30
N ASN A 101 -6.90 16.83 -7.62
CA ASN A 101 -6.55 18.09 -8.26
C ASN A 101 -7.78 19.02 -8.36
N VAL A 102 -7.56 20.32 -8.45
CA VAL A 102 -8.61 21.29 -8.79
C VAL A 102 -9.28 20.92 -10.11
N ASN A 103 -10.58 21.16 -10.19
CA ASN A 103 -11.47 20.82 -11.30
C ASN A 103 -11.73 19.32 -11.50
N GLU A 104 -11.28 18.45 -10.60
CA GLU A 104 -11.68 17.03 -10.64
C GLU A 104 -13.12 16.86 -10.16
N LYS A 105 -13.91 16.11 -10.92
CA LYS A 105 -15.26 15.70 -10.52
C LYS A 105 -15.18 14.50 -9.58
N VAL A 106 -15.93 14.56 -8.49
CA VAL A 106 -15.99 13.50 -7.47
C VAL A 106 -17.43 13.16 -7.12
N VAL A 107 -17.62 11.90 -6.71
CA VAL A 107 -18.88 11.40 -6.16
C VAL A 107 -18.75 11.41 -4.64
N SER A 108 -19.62 12.16 -3.97
CA SER A 108 -19.64 12.28 -2.51
C SER A 108 -20.99 11.85 -1.93
N LYS A 109 -21.08 11.74 -0.61
CA LYS A 109 -22.35 11.57 0.12
C LYS A 109 -23.39 12.64 -0.23
N HIS A 110 -22.95 13.82 -0.64
CA HIS A 110 -23.80 14.96 -0.98
C HIS A 110 -24.14 15.07 -2.47
N GLY A 111 -23.80 14.05 -3.27
CA GLY A 111 -23.98 14.02 -4.72
C GLY A 111 -22.68 14.23 -5.49
N THR A 112 -22.81 14.51 -6.78
CA THR A 112 -21.70 14.87 -7.67
C THR A 112 -21.29 16.33 -7.48
N GLY A 113 -19.99 16.60 -7.55
CA GLY A 113 -19.47 17.96 -7.51
C GLY A 113 -18.03 18.03 -8.02
N ILE A 114 -17.53 19.26 -8.15
CA ILE A 114 -16.21 19.58 -8.65
C ILE A 114 -15.37 20.13 -7.51
N ILE A 115 -14.10 19.73 -7.42
CA ILE A 115 -13.18 20.27 -6.42
C ILE A 115 -12.74 21.67 -6.84
N ASN A 116 -13.06 22.67 -6.02
CA ASN A 116 -12.93 24.08 -6.37
C ASN A 116 -11.58 24.70 -5.94
N SER A 117 -10.94 24.16 -4.90
CA SER A 117 -9.74 24.74 -4.30
C SER A 117 -8.61 23.73 -4.17
N ASN A 118 -7.37 24.21 -4.36
CA ASN A 118 -6.15 23.48 -4.02
C ASN A 118 -5.82 23.59 -2.53
N ASP A 119 -6.40 24.56 -1.83
CA ASP A 119 -6.21 24.76 -0.41
C ASP A 119 -7.18 23.86 0.35
N PHE A 120 -6.64 22.83 1.00
CA PHE A 120 -7.39 21.92 1.87
C PHE A 120 -7.01 22.14 3.33
N VAL A 121 -8.01 22.16 4.21
CA VAL A 121 -7.78 22.23 5.65
C VAL A 121 -7.52 20.82 6.16
N ILE A 122 -6.42 20.67 6.91
CA ILE A 122 -6.03 19.39 7.49
C ILE A 122 -6.29 19.42 9.00
N LYS A 123 -7.00 18.42 9.49
CA LYS A 123 -7.14 18.16 10.93
C LYS A 123 -6.90 16.68 11.18
N ASP A 124 -5.93 16.37 12.03
CA ASP A 124 -5.57 15.02 12.45
C ASP A 124 -5.29 14.02 11.31
N GLY A 125 -4.78 14.50 10.17
CA GLY A 125 -4.49 13.65 9.00
C GLY A 125 -5.71 13.36 8.13
N ILE A 126 -6.85 14.01 8.36
CA ILE A 126 -8.02 14.01 7.47
C ILE A 126 -7.96 15.27 6.60
N ILE A 127 -8.13 15.08 5.29
CA ILE A 127 -8.15 16.16 4.32
C ILE A 127 -9.59 16.64 4.12
N SER A 128 -9.81 17.96 4.12
CA SER A 128 -11.09 18.55 3.77
C SER A 128 -10.98 19.36 2.47
N TYR A 129 -11.97 19.21 1.60
CA TYR A 129 -12.02 19.81 0.28
C TYR A 129 -13.20 20.77 0.18
N GLU A 130 -13.06 21.81 -0.64
CA GLU A 130 -14.19 22.64 -1.05
C GLU A 130 -14.80 22.06 -2.34
N LEU A 131 -16.05 21.60 -2.24
CA LEU A 131 -16.82 21.04 -3.34
C LEU A 131 -17.80 22.08 -3.89
N LEU A 132 -17.72 22.33 -5.19
CA LEU A 132 -18.70 23.10 -5.95
C LEU A 132 -19.72 22.15 -6.58
N LYS A 133 -20.98 22.25 -6.13
CA LYS A 133 -22.09 21.47 -6.68
C LYS A 133 -22.58 22.05 -8.01
N GLU A 134 -23.31 21.25 -8.78
CA GLU A 134 -23.96 21.68 -10.03
C GLU A 134 -24.90 22.89 -9.83
N ASN A 135 -25.48 23.03 -8.62
CA ASN A 135 -26.33 24.17 -8.27
C ASN A 135 -25.53 25.45 -7.92
N GLY A 136 -24.21 25.46 -8.14
CA GLY A 136 -23.31 26.58 -7.81
C GLY A 136 -23.01 26.75 -6.31
N LYS A 137 -23.62 25.95 -5.43
CA LYS A 137 -23.37 25.99 -3.98
C LYS A 137 -22.01 25.37 -3.65
N LYS A 138 -21.23 26.08 -2.84
CA LYS A 138 -19.95 25.62 -2.27
C LYS A 138 -20.18 24.96 -0.92
N ILE A 139 -19.65 23.77 -0.73
CA ILE A 139 -19.78 22.99 0.49
C ILE A 139 -18.41 22.43 0.85
N GLN A 140 -18.04 22.50 2.13
CA GLN A 140 -16.85 21.81 2.64
C GLN A 140 -17.19 20.33 2.88
N ILE A 141 -16.38 19.44 2.33
CA ILE A 141 -16.54 17.99 2.48
C ILE A 141 -15.25 17.37 3.02
N TYR A 142 -15.37 16.28 3.74
CA TYR A 142 -14.21 15.51 4.19
C TYR A 142 -13.88 14.39 3.21
N GLU A 143 -12.61 14.00 3.16
CA GLU A 143 -12.13 12.87 2.35
C GLU A 143 -12.92 11.57 2.60
N ASN A 144 -13.34 11.34 3.85
CA ASN A 144 -14.15 10.19 4.25
C ASN A 144 -15.55 10.16 3.60
N GLU A 145 -16.03 11.30 3.12
CA GLU A 145 -17.35 11.44 2.50
C GLU A 145 -17.29 11.32 0.97
N ILE A 146 -16.08 11.28 0.40
CA ILE A 146 -15.85 11.06 -1.03
C ILE A 146 -15.80 9.55 -1.28
N TYR A 147 -16.60 9.06 -2.22
CA TYR A 147 -16.64 7.64 -2.56
C TYR A 147 -15.66 7.29 -3.68
N ALA A 148 -15.66 8.08 -4.76
CA ALA A 148 -14.82 7.83 -5.92
C ALA A 148 -14.64 9.09 -6.76
N LYS A 149 -13.65 9.06 -7.66
CA LYS A 149 -13.59 9.99 -8.79
C LYS A 149 -14.81 9.73 -9.68
N TYR A 150 -15.48 10.80 -10.11
CA TYR A 150 -16.56 10.67 -11.08
C TYR A 150 -15.97 10.28 -12.43
N ILE A 151 -16.47 9.19 -12.98
CA ILE A 151 -16.13 8.71 -14.32
C ILE A 151 -17.37 8.94 -15.18
N LEU A 152 -17.19 9.49 -16.38
CA LEU A 152 -18.30 9.71 -17.29
C LEU A 152 -18.95 8.36 -17.66
N PRO A 153 -20.29 8.27 -17.74
CA PRO A 153 -20.97 7.02 -18.09
C PRO A 153 -20.50 6.42 -19.43
N ILE A 154 -20.09 7.26 -20.38
CA ILE A 154 -19.54 6.81 -21.66
C ILE A 154 -18.16 6.16 -21.46
N GLU A 155 -17.33 6.74 -20.60
CA GLU A 155 -16.02 6.17 -20.26
C GLU A 155 -16.17 4.87 -19.46
N THR A 156 -17.17 4.80 -18.55
CA THR A 156 -17.48 3.55 -17.85
C THR A 156 -17.93 2.49 -18.85
N LEU A 157 -18.85 2.78 -19.76
CA LEU A 157 -19.31 1.84 -20.80
C LEU A 157 -18.15 1.37 -21.71
N ILE A 158 -17.27 2.27 -22.13
CA ILE A 158 -16.07 1.93 -22.91
C ILE A 158 -15.10 1.06 -22.09
N SER A 159 -14.96 1.32 -20.79
CA SER A 159 -14.11 0.54 -19.89
C SER A 159 -14.73 -0.82 -19.51
N GLU A 160 -16.05 -0.90 -19.36
CA GLU A 160 -16.82 -2.11 -19.07
C GLU A 160 -16.85 -3.04 -20.30
N HIS A 161 -16.81 -2.47 -21.51
CA HIS A 161 -16.59 -3.21 -22.76
C HIS A 161 -15.14 -3.65 -22.99
N LYS A 162 -14.18 -3.28 -22.12
CA LYS A 162 -12.90 -3.98 -22.06
C LYS A 162 -13.09 -5.27 -21.27
N LEU A 163 -13.79 -6.22 -21.88
CA LEU A 163 -13.54 -7.62 -21.54
C LEU A 163 -12.05 -7.83 -21.79
N ASP A 164 -11.30 -8.09 -20.72
CA ASP A 164 -9.91 -8.50 -20.84
C ASP A 164 -9.86 -9.60 -21.89
N PRO A 165 -8.93 -9.54 -22.87
CA PRO A 165 -8.73 -10.63 -23.80
C PRO A 165 -8.68 -11.95 -23.01
N PRO A 166 -9.29 -13.05 -23.49
CA PRO A 166 -9.37 -14.30 -22.74
C PRO A 166 -8.02 -14.73 -22.15
N GLN A 167 -6.93 -14.39 -22.85
CA GLN A 167 -5.56 -14.64 -22.43
C GLN A 167 -5.13 -13.84 -21.18
N ASN A 168 -5.52 -12.57 -21.07
CA ASN A 168 -5.23 -11.75 -19.87
C ASN A 168 -5.99 -12.26 -18.65
N PHE A 169 -7.25 -12.68 -18.84
CA PHE A 169 -8.02 -13.34 -17.79
C PHE A 169 -7.34 -14.62 -17.32
N LEU A 170 -6.92 -15.49 -18.25
CA LEU A 170 -6.20 -16.71 -17.94
C LEU A 170 -4.87 -16.43 -17.23
N ILE A 171 -4.07 -15.47 -17.71
CA ILE A 171 -2.81 -15.09 -17.06
C ILE A 171 -3.07 -14.63 -15.62
N LYS A 172 -4.09 -13.81 -15.40
CA LYS A 172 -4.44 -13.31 -14.06
C LYS A 172 -4.91 -14.45 -13.15
N TYR A 173 -5.73 -15.36 -13.67
CA TYR A 173 -6.17 -16.55 -12.97
C TYR A 173 -4.98 -17.43 -12.56
N TRP A 174 -4.14 -17.79 -13.52
CA TRP A 174 -2.95 -18.62 -13.29
C TRP A 174 -1.96 -17.94 -12.36
N ALA A 175 -1.70 -16.63 -12.54
CA ALA A 175 -0.82 -15.87 -11.66
C ALA A 175 -1.33 -15.86 -10.22
N ASN A 176 -2.64 -15.69 -10.00
CA ASN A 176 -3.23 -15.77 -8.67
C ASN A 176 -3.18 -17.19 -8.09
N LEU A 177 -3.41 -18.21 -8.92
CA LEU A 177 -3.31 -19.61 -8.50
C LEU A 177 -1.87 -19.95 -8.09
N PHE A 178 -0.88 -19.63 -8.93
CA PHE A 178 0.53 -19.81 -8.62
C PHE A 178 0.93 -18.99 -7.40
N TYR A 179 0.50 -17.74 -7.29
CA TYR A 179 0.76 -16.93 -6.11
C TYR A 179 0.17 -17.57 -4.85
N SER A 180 -1.04 -18.12 -4.90
CA SER A 180 -1.64 -18.85 -3.77
C SER A 180 -0.83 -20.09 -3.39
N TYR A 181 -0.43 -20.91 -4.38
CA TYR A 181 0.42 -22.09 -4.14
C TYR A 181 1.81 -21.73 -3.60
N PHE A 182 2.46 -20.74 -4.20
CA PHE A 182 3.75 -20.25 -3.71
C PHE A 182 3.60 -19.66 -2.32
N THR A 183 2.51 -18.93 -2.03
CA THR A 183 2.31 -18.28 -0.74
C THR A 183 1.98 -19.24 0.40
N SER A 184 1.28 -20.35 0.12
CA SER A 184 0.98 -21.39 1.11
C SER A 184 2.19 -22.27 1.44
N TYR A 185 3.20 -22.33 0.56
CA TYR A 185 4.44 -23.05 0.85
C TYR A 185 5.24 -22.35 1.97
N ARG A 186 5.51 -23.08 3.06
CA ARG A 186 6.24 -22.56 4.24
C ARG A 186 7.74 -22.39 4.01
N ILE A 187 8.27 -22.86 2.87
CA ILE A 187 9.71 -23.10 2.65
C ILE A 187 10.31 -22.20 1.53
N LYS A 188 9.67 -21.05 1.22
CA LYS A 188 10.02 -20.18 0.08
C LYS A 188 11.48 -19.73 0.00
N CYS A 189 12.12 -19.54 1.15
CA CYS A 189 13.51 -19.10 1.23
C CYS A 189 14.50 -20.22 0.88
N ILE A 190 14.13 -21.49 1.06
CA ILE A 190 14.97 -22.64 0.72
C ILE A 190 14.92 -22.93 -0.78
N THR A 191 13.71 -22.92 -1.37
CA THR A 191 13.50 -23.28 -2.78
C THR A 191 14.04 -22.25 -3.78
N ASN A 192 14.12 -20.97 -3.38
CA ASN A 192 14.66 -19.90 -4.22
C ASN A 192 16.16 -19.62 -3.96
N SER A 193 16.81 -20.40 -3.11
CA SER A 193 18.25 -20.23 -2.88
C SER A 193 19.03 -20.69 -4.11
N ARG A 194 20.08 -19.96 -4.49
CA ARG A 194 21.03 -20.38 -5.55
C ARG A 194 22.01 -21.46 -5.05
N LEU A 195 21.75 -22.05 -3.88
CA LEU A 195 22.63 -22.98 -3.21
C LEU A 195 22.12 -24.40 -3.42
N THR A 196 23.02 -25.32 -3.75
CA THR A 196 22.76 -26.75 -3.63
C THR A 196 22.82 -27.11 -2.15
N LEU A 197 21.65 -27.17 -1.50
CA LEU A 197 21.55 -27.51 -0.08
C LEU A 197 21.55 -29.02 0.11
N MET A 198 22.37 -29.50 1.04
CA MET A 198 22.32 -30.89 1.47
C MET A 198 21.07 -31.15 2.34
N GLN A 199 20.64 -32.42 2.42
CA GLN A 199 19.41 -32.79 3.15
C GLN A 199 19.40 -32.29 4.61
N HIS A 200 20.54 -32.34 5.31
CA HIS A 200 20.65 -31.83 6.68
C HIS A 200 20.49 -30.29 6.75
N GLN A 201 21.03 -29.55 5.78
CA GLN A 201 20.89 -28.09 5.69
C GLN A 201 19.43 -27.67 5.45
N ILE A 202 18.71 -28.42 4.62
CA ILE A 202 17.28 -28.21 4.39
C ILE A 202 16.50 -28.42 5.70
N ASN A 203 16.80 -29.50 6.43
CA ASN A 203 16.14 -29.81 7.70
C ASN A 203 16.40 -28.75 8.77
N VAL A 204 17.65 -28.29 8.90
CA VAL A 204 18.03 -27.22 9.84
C VAL A 204 17.32 -25.91 9.47
N THR A 205 17.35 -25.52 8.20
CA THR A 205 16.70 -24.29 7.73
C THR A 205 15.20 -24.36 7.92
N HIS A 206 14.56 -25.50 7.63
CA HIS A 206 13.13 -25.70 7.85
C HIS A 206 12.77 -25.44 9.32
N ARG A 207 13.47 -26.09 10.26
CA ARG A 207 13.23 -25.94 11.70
C ARG A 207 13.43 -24.49 12.17
N LEU A 208 14.50 -23.83 11.70
CA LEU A 208 14.76 -22.41 12.00
C LEU A 208 13.64 -21.49 11.51
N THR A 209 13.05 -21.78 10.34
CA THR A 209 11.99 -20.95 9.77
C THR A 209 10.61 -21.15 10.40
N GLU A 210 10.37 -22.28 11.07
CA GLU A 210 9.11 -22.51 11.78
C GLU A 210 9.05 -21.80 13.14
N GLU A 211 10.20 -21.56 13.77
CA GLU A 211 10.28 -20.87 15.03
C GLU A 211 10.17 -19.35 14.87
N TYR A 212 9.37 -18.73 15.73
CA TYR A 212 9.29 -17.27 15.81
C TYR A 212 10.39 -16.78 16.76
N PHE A 213 11.48 -16.23 16.20
CA PHE A 213 12.74 -15.85 16.88
C PHE A 213 13.59 -17.04 17.37
N PRO A 214 14.13 -17.85 16.46
CA PRO A 214 14.97 -19.00 16.83
C PRO A 214 16.24 -18.54 17.55
N ARG A 215 16.55 -19.18 18.69
CA ARG A 215 17.84 -19.06 19.39
C ARG A 215 18.54 -20.41 19.36
N ILE A 216 19.31 -20.65 18.28
CA ILE A 216 19.95 -21.94 18.02
C ILE A 216 21.45 -21.76 17.89
N ILE A 217 22.22 -22.70 18.46
CA ILE A 217 23.65 -22.83 18.25
C ILE A 217 23.87 -23.80 17.09
N LEU A 218 24.45 -23.31 15.99
CA LEU A 218 24.85 -24.14 14.85
C LEU A 218 26.30 -24.56 15.04
N ALA A 219 26.55 -25.86 15.16
CA ALA A 219 27.88 -26.45 15.33
C ALA A 219 28.12 -27.52 14.26
N ASP A 220 28.10 -27.11 12.99
CA ASP A 220 28.46 -27.98 11.86
C ASP A 220 29.98 -28.01 11.66
N GLU A 221 30.48 -29.11 11.08
CA GLU A 221 31.90 -29.31 10.83
C GLU A 221 32.45 -28.33 9.77
N VAL A 222 33.78 -28.13 9.80
CA VAL A 222 34.47 -27.20 8.89
C VAL A 222 34.28 -27.64 7.43
N GLY A 223 33.69 -26.78 6.61
CA GLY A 223 33.39 -27.07 5.20
C GLY A 223 31.91 -27.33 4.88
N LEU A 224 31.06 -27.52 5.90
CA LEU A 224 29.60 -27.64 5.74
C LEU A 224 28.86 -26.29 5.67
N ALA A 225 29.63 -25.20 5.55
CA ALA A 225 29.20 -23.82 5.36
C ALA A 225 28.09 -23.36 6.34
N PRO A 226 28.44 -22.74 7.49
CA PRO A 226 27.47 -22.06 8.32
C PRO A 226 27.04 -20.76 7.60
N TYR A 227 25.96 -20.86 6.82
CA TYR A 227 25.25 -19.83 6.05
C TYR A 227 25.91 -18.43 5.98
N LYS A 228 26.54 -18.14 4.84
CA LYS A 228 26.95 -16.79 4.43
C LYS A 228 25.70 -15.88 4.49
N LYS A 229 25.72 -14.87 5.38
CA LYS A 229 24.63 -13.91 5.67
C LYS A 229 23.64 -13.74 4.51
N ILE A 230 22.45 -14.30 4.66
CA ILE A 230 21.29 -13.93 3.84
C ILE A 230 20.73 -12.66 4.48
N SER A 231 21.24 -11.49 4.06
CA SER A 231 20.63 -10.21 4.37
C SER A 231 19.35 -10.06 3.55
N VAL A 232 18.21 -10.01 4.23
CA VAL A 232 16.93 -9.53 3.68
C VAL A 232 16.89 -8.01 3.79
#